data_AF-A0A267H4C4-F1
#
_entry.id   AF-A0A267H4C4-F1
#
_cell.length_a   1.000
_cell.length_b   1.000
_cell.length_c   1.000
_cell.angle_alpha   90.00
_cell.angle_beta   90.00
_cell.angle_gamma   90.00
#
_symmetry.space_group_name_H-M   'P 1'
#
loop_
_entity.id
_entity.type
_entity.pdbx_description
1 polymer ?
#
loop_
_entity_poly.entity_id
_entity_poly.type
_entity_poly.pdbx_seq_one_letter_code
_entity_poly.pdbx_strand_id
1 'polypeptide(L)'
;IIVKMVLTTFHGNAAVERGFSVNKECLEPNLQGLSIRSLRLVYEWQKGKTAAEIIAKVTEEMLKSVRSARSRYRAMLEQQRAEASHRKYEESRKRKDATVLELQSKQKKLLLDVAVLTKDADSLVYQRETDSNMSLLVKSNALRRAAQQKKEEVEKVEKEIVALEGTIPH
;
A
#
# COMPACT_ATOMS: atom_id res chain seq x y z
N ILE A 1 1.78 -68.29 -15.96
CA ILE A 1 1.54 -67.89 -14.54
C ILE A 1 2.34 -66.63 -14.18
N ILE A 2 3.63 -66.55 -14.55
CA ILE A 2 4.49 -65.38 -14.29
C ILE A 2 3.96 -64.08 -14.92
N VAL A 3 3.48 -64.12 -16.17
CA VAL A 3 2.94 -62.92 -16.86
C VAL A 3 1.70 -62.34 -16.18
N LYS A 4 0.87 -63.19 -15.56
CA LYS A 4 -0.34 -62.76 -14.83
C LYS A 4 0.01 -62.09 -13.50
N MET A 5 1.07 -62.54 -12.82
CA MET A 5 1.58 -61.94 -11.57
C MET A 5 2.25 -60.58 -11.79
N VAL A 6 2.95 -60.40 -12.92
CA VAL A 6 3.55 -59.11 -13.29
C VAL A 6 2.46 -58.07 -13.55
N LEU A 7 1.33 -58.45 -14.16
CA LEU A 7 0.22 -57.54 -14.44
C LEU A 7 -0.65 -57.24 -13.20
N THR A 8 -0.63 -58.06 -12.16
CA THR A 8 -1.36 -57.82 -10.89
C THR A 8 -0.54 -57.10 -9.82
N THR A 9 0.76 -56.90 -10.03
CA THR A 9 1.61 -56.13 -9.09
C THR A 9 1.62 -54.62 -9.38
N PHE A 10 0.98 -54.16 -10.46
CA PHE A 10 0.76 -52.74 -10.77
C PHE A 10 -0.57 -52.21 -10.23
N HIS A 11 -0.92 -52.54 -8.99
CA HIS A 11 -2.05 -51.91 -8.28
C HIS A 11 -1.47 -50.89 -7.30
N GLY A 12 -0.86 -49.81 -7.80
CA GLY A 12 -0.32 -48.78 -6.91
C GLY A 12 0.60 -47.72 -7.50
N ASN A 13 1.16 -47.93 -8.70
CA ASN A 13 1.92 -46.89 -9.42
C ASN A 13 1.07 -46.13 -10.43
N ALA A 14 -0.22 -45.93 -10.12
CA ALA A 14 -0.91 -44.74 -10.61
C ALA A 14 -0.35 -43.53 -9.86
N ALA A 15 0.91 -43.20 -10.16
CA ALA A 15 1.35 -41.82 -10.16
C ALA A 15 0.47 -41.15 -11.21
N VAL A 16 -0.73 -40.76 -10.78
CA VAL A 16 -1.66 -39.97 -11.56
C VAL A 16 -0.83 -38.84 -12.10
N GLU A 17 -0.72 -38.85 -13.41
CA GLU A 17 -0.13 -37.85 -14.26
C GLU A 17 -0.44 -36.48 -13.65
N ARG A 18 0.54 -35.92 -12.93
CA ARG A 18 0.65 -34.48 -12.72
C ARG A 18 0.98 -33.89 -14.08
N GLY A 19 0.04 -34.00 -15.01
CA GLY A 19 0.02 -33.21 -16.22
C GLY A 19 -0.06 -31.76 -15.78
N PHE A 20 1.08 -31.08 -15.83
CA PHE A 20 1.26 -29.66 -16.16
C PHE A 20 0.20 -28.64 -15.71
N SER A 21 -0.47 -28.83 -14.58
CA SER A 21 -0.96 -27.72 -13.79
C SER A 21 0.14 -27.38 -12.80
N VAL A 22 1.07 -26.53 -13.24
CA VAL A 22 1.91 -25.77 -12.30
C VAL A 22 0.95 -24.87 -11.56
N ASN A 23 0.35 -25.40 -10.49
CA ASN A 23 -0.45 -24.60 -9.59
C ASN A 23 0.54 -23.63 -8.95
N LYS A 24 0.61 -22.38 -9.45
CA LYS A 24 1.57 -21.37 -8.97
C LYS A 24 1.44 -21.16 -7.46
N GLU A 25 0.27 -21.42 -6.89
CA GLU A 25 -0.02 -21.41 -5.45
C GLU A 25 0.67 -22.54 -4.66
N CYS A 26 1.09 -23.62 -5.32
CA CYS A 26 1.78 -24.75 -4.69
C CYS A 26 3.32 -24.62 -4.74
N LEU A 27 3.84 -23.64 -5.49
CA LEU A 27 5.27 -23.34 -5.55
C LEU A 27 5.73 -22.45 -4.39
N GLU A 28 4.86 -21.64 -3.80
CA GLU A 28 5.16 -21.00 -2.53
C GLU A 28 4.91 -22.00 -1.40
N PRO A 29 5.89 -22.27 -0.52
CA PRO A 29 5.63 -23.04 0.67
C PRO A 29 4.55 -22.30 1.47
N ASN A 30 3.35 -22.91 1.58
CA ASN A 30 2.26 -22.43 2.45
C ASN A 30 2.66 -22.43 3.95
N LEU A 31 3.92 -22.74 4.26
CA LEU A 31 4.53 -22.55 5.56
C LEU A 31 5.43 -21.32 5.55
N GLN A 32 5.17 -20.42 6.49
CA GLN A 32 6.08 -19.33 6.80
C GLN A 32 7.46 -19.88 7.20
N GLY A 33 8.52 -19.13 6.92
CA GLY A 33 9.90 -19.56 7.22
C GLY A 33 10.13 -19.90 8.70
N LEU A 34 9.40 -19.26 9.61
CA LEU A 34 9.39 -19.63 11.03
C LEU A 34 8.89 -21.05 11.26
N SER A 35 7.78 -21.43 10.62
CA SER A 35 7.21 -22.77 10.75
C SER A 35 8.15 -23.85 10.19
N ILE A 36 8.84 -23.58 9.08
CA ILE A 36 9.83 -24.49 8.51
C ILE A 36 11.01 -24.68 9.46
N ARG A 37 11.55 -23.59 10.04
CA ARG A 37 12.62 -23.66 11.05
C ARG A 37 12.19 -24.47 12.27
N SER A 38 10.98 -24.26 12.77
CA SER A 38 10.43 -25.00 13.90
C SER A 38 10.30 -26.50 13.62
N LEU A 39 9.76 -26.87 12.46
CA LEU A 39 9.64 -28.29 12.06
C LEU A 39 11.01 -28.95 11.94
N ARG A 40 11.98 -28.27 11.35
CA ARG A 40 13.34 -28.77 11.23
C ARG A 40 13.98 -29.01 12.60
N LEU A 41 13.83 -28.07 13.53
CA LEU A 41 14.39 -28.16 14.88
C LEU A 41 13.79 -29.35 15.64
N VAL A 42 12.46 -29.55 15.52
CA VAL A 42 11.78 -30.72 16.10
C VAL A 42 12.30 -32.02 15.49
N TYR A 43 12.43 -32.09 14.16
CA TYR A 43 12.94 -33.26 13.47
C TYR A 43 14.39 -33.59 13.87
N GLU A 44 15.28 -32.60 13.87
CA GLU A 44 16.67 -32.74 14.30
C GLU A 44 16.76 -33.22 15.76
N TRP A 45 15.89 -32.72 16.63
CA TRP A 45 15.83 -33.17 18.02
C TRP A 45 15.29 -34.61 18.16
N GLN A 46 14.35 -35.04 17.32
CA GLN A 46 13.77 -36.39 17.35
C GLN A 46 14.69 -37.44 16.72
N LYS A 47 15.56 -37.03 15.79
CA LYS A 47 16.41 -37.94 15.02
C LYS A 47 17.30 -38.79 15.95
N GLY A 48 17.20 -40.11 15.80
CA GLY A 48 18.02 -41.07 16.54
C GLY A 48 17.52 -41.39 17.96
N LYS A 49 16.34 -40.90 18.35
CA LYS A 49 15.71 -41.20 19.65
C LYS A 49 14.54 -42.15 19.49
N THR A 50 14.31 -42.98 20.50
CA THR A 50 13.10 -43.83 20.57
C THR A 50 11.89 -43.03 21.09
N ALA A 51 10.67 -43.50 20.80
CA ALA A 51 9.45 -42.83 21.27
C ALA A 51 9.38 -42.72 22.80
N ALA A 52 9.89 -43.73 23.53
CA ALA A 52 9.93 -43.73 24.99
C ALA A 52 10.84 -42.62 25.55
N GLU A 53 12.02 -42.42 24.95
CA GLU A 53 12.95 -41.35 25.32
C GLU A 53 12.38 -39.95 25.06
N ILE A 54 11.56 -39.81 24.02
CA ILE A 54 10.88 -38.56 23.69
C ILE A 54 9.82 -38.25 24.75
N ILE A 55 8.96 -39.23 25.06
CA ILE A 55 7.86 -39.06 26.03
C ILE A 55 8.40 -38.77 27.43
N ALA A 56 9.48 -39.44 27.84
CA ALA A 56 10.11 -39.23 29.14
C ALA A 56 10.64 -37.79 29.33
N LYS A 57 10.87 -37.05 28.24
CA LYS A 57 11.38 -35.67 28.26
C LYS A 57 10.28 -34.61 28.11
N VAL A 58 9.02 -35.00 27.99
CA VAL A 58 7.90 -34.05 27.90
C VAL A 58 7.61 -33.47 29.28
N THR A 59 7.76 -32.15 29.42
CA THR A 59 7.46 -31.45 30.67
C THR A 59 6.02 -30.94 30.71
N GLU A 60 5.50 -30.69 31.92
CA GLU A 60 4.15 -30.15 32.11
C GLU A 60 3.99 -28.75 31.48
N GLU A 61 5.07 -27.96 31.46
CA GLU A 61 5.12 -26.64 30.82
C GLU A 61 4.91 -26.72 29.30
N MET A 62 5.50 -27.73 28.64
CA MET A 62 5.27 -27.98 27.22
C MET A 62 3.80 -28.28 26.95
N LEU A 63 3.17 -29.09 27.81
CA LEU A 63 1.74 -29.38 27.69
C LEU A 63 0.88 -28.13 27.90
N LYS A 64 1.22 -27.27 28.88
CA LYS A 64 0.55 -25.96 29.07
C LYS A 64 0.71 -25.06 27.84
N SER A 65 1.91 -25.01 27.27
CA SER A 65 2.22 -24.23 26.06
C SER A 65 1.44 -24.71 24.83
N VAL A 66 1.29 -26.03 24.65
CA VAL A 66 0.48 -26.60 23.55
C VAL A 66 -1.00 -26.26 23.74
N ARG A 67 -1.53 -26.37 24.97
CA ARG A 67 -2.92 -25.97 25.26
C ARG A 67 -3.21 -24.51 24.92
N SER A 68 -2.26 -23.61 25.15
CA SER A 68 -2.41 -22.17 24.84
C SER A 68 -2.06 -21.80 23.38
N ALA A 69 -1.51 -22.73 22.59
CA ALA A 69 -1.02 -22.45 21.23
C ALA A 69 -2.12 -21.89 20.32
N ARG A 70 -3.34 -22.42 20.40
CA ARG A 70 -4.47 -21.94 19.60
C ARG A 70 -4.88 -20.51 19.96
N SER A 71 -4.84 -20.16 21.24
CA SER A 71 -5.14 -18.81 21.72
C SER A 71 -4.09 -17.81 21.23
N ARG A 72 -2.80 -18.15 21.38
CA ARG A 72 -1.68 -17.34 20.87
C ARG A 72 -1.77 -17.11 19.37
N TYR A 73 -2.13 -18.13 18.60
CA TYR A 73 -2.32 -18.00 17.16
C TYR A 73 -3.46 -17.04 16.80
N ARG A 74 -4.59 -17.11 17.50
CA ARG A 74 -5.70 -16.16 17.28
C ARG A 74 -5.30 -14.72 17.61
N ALA A 75 -4.65 -14.50 18.75
CA ALA A 75 -4.16 -13.18 19.14
C ALA A 75 -3.18 -12.60 18.09
N MET A 76 -2.26 -13.43 17.58
CA MET A 76 -1.34 -13.04 16.51
C MET A 76 -2.09 -12.65 15.22
N LEU A 77 -3.12 -13.39 14.82
CA LEU A 77 -3.92 -13.06 13.64
C LEU A 77 -4.68 -11.74 13.82
N GLU A 78 -5.25 -11.49 15.00
CA GLU A 78 -5.92 -10.23 15.30
C GLU A 78 -4.95 -9.06 15.27
N GLN A 79 -3.76 -9.23 15.84
CA GLN A 79 -2.70 -8.23 15.79
C GLN A 79 -2.27 -7.94 14.34
N GLN A 80 -2.06 -8.96 13.51
CA GLN A 80 -1.72 -8.76 12.10
C GLN A 80 -2.82 -8.01 11.33
N ARG A 81 -4.09 -8.28 11.62
CA ARG A 81 -5.22 -7.55 11.03
C ARG A 81 -5.24 -6.08 11.46
N ALA A 82 -5.02 -5.82 12.75
CA ALA A 82 -4.95 -4.47 13.29
C ALA A 82 -3.75 -3.69 12.73
N GLU A 83 -2.58 -4.33 12.60
CA GLU A 83 -1.41 -3.71 11.98
C GLU A 83 -1.65 -3.44 10.49
N ALA A 84 -2.31 -4.35 9.77
CA ALA A 84 -2.64 -4.13 8.37
C ALA A 84 -3.64 -2.99 8.17
N SER A 85 -4.66 -2.86 9.03
CA SER A 85 -5.60 -1.74 8.97
C SER A 85 -4.90 -0.43 9.33
N HIS A 86 -4.05 -0.42 10.35
CA HIS A 86 -3.27 0.74 10.76
C HIS A 86 -2.31 1.20 9.65
N ARG A 87 -1.59 0.27 9.00
CA ARG A 87 -0.72 0.58 7.86
C ARG A 87 -1.51 1.19 6.69
N LYS A 88 -2.66 0.62 6.34
CA LYS A 88 -3.54 1.20 5.30
C LYS A 88 -4.01 2.60 5.66
N TYR A 89 -4.35 2.83 6.93
CA TYR A 89 -4.73 4.15 7.42
C TYR A 89 -3.57 5.15 7.32
N GLU A 90 -2.38 4.78 7.79
CA GLU A 90 -1.18 5.62 7.70
C GLU A 90 -0.78 5.92 6.25
N GLU A 91 -0.85 4.94 5.35
CA GLU A 91 -0.59 5.14 3.93
C GLU A 91 -1.59 6.09 3.30
N SER A 92 -2.88 5.95 3.62
CA SER A 92 -3.94 6.86 3.17
C SER A 92 -3.69 8.29 3.67
N ARG A 93 -3.33 8.44 4.96
CA ARG A 93 -2.99 9.73 5.55
C ARG A 93 -1.78 10.36 4.86
N LYS A 94 -0.68 9.62 4.69
CA LYS A 94 0.52 10.11 4.00
C LYS A 94 0.22 10.55 2.56
N ARG A 95 -0.65 9.83 1.85
CA ARG A 95 -1.10 10.22 0.50
C ARG A 95 -1.88 11.53 0.54
N LYS A 96 -2.82 11.68 1.47
CA LYS A 96 -3.56 12.94 1.65
C LYS A 96 -2.62 14.11 1.96
N ASP A 97 -1.69 13.93 2.89
CA ASP A 97 -0.71 14.97 3.26
C ASP A 97 0.15 15.38 2.06
N ALA A 98 0.59 14.42 1.25
CA ALA A 98 1.32 14.69 0.02
C ALA A 98 0.49 15.49 -1.00
N THR A 99 -0.78 15.12 -1.21
CA THR A 99 -1.67 15.86 -2.12
C THR A 99 -1.94 17.28 -1.64
N VAL A 100 -2.08 17.49 -0.33
CA VAL A 100 -2.27 18.84 0.24
C VAL A 100 -1.04 19.71 -0.03
N LEU A 101 0.17 19.17 0.17
CA LEU A 101 1.41 19.88 -0.13
C LEU A 101 1.53 20.25 -1.62
N GLU A 102 1.15 19.34 -2.52
CA GLU A 102 1.13 19.62 -3.95
C GLU A 102 0.14 20.75 -4.30
N LEU A 103 -1.08 20.70 -3.77
CA LEU A 103 -2.10 21.72 -3.99
C LEU A 103 -1.66 23.09 -3.43
N GLN A 104 -1.06 23.13 -2.23
CA GLN A 104 -0.50 24.35 -1.65
C GLN A 104 0.62 24.94 -2.53
N SER A 105 1.47 24.08 -3.11
CA SER A 105 2.51 24.53 -4.04
C SER A 105 1.93 25.13 -5.33
N LYS A 106 0.85 24.53 -5.85
CA LYS A 106 0.12 25.01 -7.02
C LYS A 106 -0.57 26.35 -6.73
N GLN A 107 -1.19 26.47 -5.56
CA GLN A 107 -1.83 27.70 -5.10
C GLN A 107 -0.82 28.86 -5.07
N LYS A 108 0.37 28.65 -4.48
CA LYS A 108 1.43 29.66 -4.44
C LYS A 108 1.87 30.11 -5.83
N LYS A 109 2.03 29.18 -6.78
CA LYS A 109 2.39 29.50 -8.17
C LYS A 109 1.31 30.34 -8.86
N LEU A 110 0.04 29.95 -8.71
CA LEU A 110 -1.08 30.71 -9.27
C LEU A 110 -1.18 32.12 -8.68
N LEU A 111 -0.94 32.29 -7.38
CA LEU A 111 -0.91 33.61 -6.74
C LEU A 111 0.21 34.50 -7.27
N LEU A 112 1.41 33.93 -7.50
CA LEU A 112 2.51 34.66 -8.13
C LEU A 112 2.17 35.08 -9.56
N ASP A 113 1.58 34.18 -10.34
CA ASP A 113 1.14 34.49 -11.71
C ASP A 113 0.11 35.62 -11.73
N VAL A 114 -0.86 35.60 -10.81
CA VAL A 114 -1.85 36.68 -10.68
C VAL A 114 -1.16 38.01 -10.37
N ALA A 115 -0.20 38.02 -9.44
CA ALA A 115 0.53 39.23 -9.08
C ALA A 115 1.34 39.81 -10.26
N VAL A 116 2.00 38.94 -11.04
CA VAL A 116 2.73 39.35 -12.25
C VAL A 116 1.77 39.91 -13.29
N LEU A 117 0.69 39.20 -13.61
CA LEU A 117 -0.30 39.66 -14.59
C LEU A 117 -0.95 40.99 -14.20
N THR A 118 -1.21 41.22 -12.91
CA THR A 118 -1.73 42.51 -12.43
C THR A 118 -0.70 43.63 -12.58
N LYS A 119 0.57 43.35 -12.25
CA LYS A 119 1.66 44.33 -12.39
C LYS A 119 1.91 44.70 -13.86
N ASP A 120 1.91 43.70 -14.74
CA ASP A 120 2.06 43.91 -16.18
C ASP A 120 0.88 44.72 -16.73
N ALA A 121 -0.35 44.40 -16.31
CA ALA A 121 -1.53 45.16 -16.69
C ALA A 121 -1.45 46.64 -16.26
N ASP A 122 -0.97 46.91 -15.05
CA ASP A 122 -0.81 48.28 -14.54
C ASP A 122 0.33 49.03 -15.26
N SER A 123 1.42 48.34 -15.60
CA SER A 123 2.51 48.92 -16.40
C SER A 123 2.05 49.35 -17.79
N LEU A 124 1.17 48.56 -18.43
CA LEU A 124 0.58 48.90 -19.73
C LEU A 124 -0.38 50.09 -19.64
N VAL A 125 -1.06 50.29 -18.51
CA VAL A 125 -1.89 51.48 -18.28
C VAL A 125 -1.00 52.71 -18.16
N TYR A 126 0.09 52.62 -17.40
CA TYR A 126 1.06 53.71 -17.26
C TYR A 126 1.69 54.10 -18.61
N GLN A 127 2.15 53.11 -19.40
CA GLN A 127 2.68 53.36 -20.75
C GLN A 127 1.62 53.97 -21.69
N ARG A 128 0.35 53.65 -21.49
CA ARG A 128 -0.74 54.25 -22.26
C ARG A 128 -0.96 55.71 -21.88
N GLU A 129 -0.78 56.07 -20.62
CA GLU A 129 -0.86 57.47 -20.16
C GLU A 129 0.27 58.33 -20.75
N THR A 130 1.46 57.75 -20.99
CA THR A 130 2.57 58.45 -21.64
C THR A 130 2.43 58.52 -23.15
N ASP A 131 2.07 57.41 -23.80
CA ASP A 131 2.17 57.26 -25.27
C ASP A 131 0.82 57.46 -25.99
N SER A 132 -0.28 57.64 -25.24
CA SER A 132 -1.67 57.78 -25.74
C SER A 132 -2.18 56.66 -26.65
N ASN A 133 -1.47 55.53 -26.73
CA ASN A 133 -1.81 54.40 -27.59
C ASN A 133 -2.92 53.53 -26.98
N MET A 134 -4.12 53.61 -27.56
CA MET A 134 -5.32 52.89 -27.10
C MET A 134 -5.18 51.35 -27.15
N SER A 135 -4.31 50.81 -28.01
CA SER A 135 -4.12 49.36 -28.11
C SER A 135 -3.55 48.73 -26.82
N LEU A 136 -2.84 49.53 -26.01
CA LEU A 136 -2.28 49.11 -24.72
C LEU A 136 -3.37 48.85 -23.68
N LEU A 137 -4.49 49.58 -23.73
CA LEU A 137 -5.64 49.30 -22.86
C LEU A 137 -6.30 47.96 -23.18
N VAL A 138 -6.42 47.63 -24.47
CA VAL A 138 -7.00 46.35 -24.88
C VAL A 138 -6.15 45.19 -24.35
N LYS A 139 -4.81 45.32 -24.43
CA LYS A 139 -3.86 44.34 -23.86
C LYS A 139 -3.94 44.27 -22.33
N SER A 140 -3.97 45.41 -21.64
CA SER A 140 -4.12 45.46 -20.18
C SER A 140 -5.42 44.78 -19.72
N ASN A 141 -6.54 45.05 -20.40
CA ASN A 141 -7.82 44.40 -20.11
C ASN A 141 -7.79 42.89 -20.35
N ALA A 142 -7.07 42.41 -21.38
CA ALA A 142 -6.86 40.99 -21.59
C ALA A 142 -6.06 40.34 -20.44
N LEU A 143 -5.00 40.99 -19.96
CA LEU A 143 -4.22 40.51 -18.82
C LEU A 143 -5.04 40.50 -17.52
N ARG A 144 -5.89 41.52 -17.29
CA ARG A 144 -6.80 41.56 -16.13
C ARG A 144 -7.84 40.44 -16.17
N ARG A 145 -8.38 40.11 -17.35
CA ARG A 145 -9.27 38.95 -17.53
C ARG A 145 -8.55 37.64 -17.24
N ALA A 146 -7.32 37.48 -17.73
CA ALA A 146 -6.50 36.29 -17.44
C ALA A 146 -6.16 36.17 -15.94
N ALA A 147 -5.85 37.28 -15.27
CA ALA A 147 -5.62 37.30 -13.82
C ALA A 147 -6.89 36.92 -13.04
N GLN A 148 -8.07 37.39 -13.49
CA GLN A 148 -9.34 37.03 -12.87
C GLN A 148 -9.64 35.53 -12.97
N GLN A 149 -9.41 34.93 -14.15
CA GLN A 149 -9.55 33.48 -14.34
C GLN A 149 -8.62 32.69 -13.40
N LYS A 150 -7.36 33.10 -13.28
CA LYS A 150 -6.41 32.46 -12.35
C LYS A 150 -6.80 32.65 -10.88
N LYS A 151 -7.44 33.76 -10.49
CA LYS A 151 -8.00 33.94 -9.14
C LYS A 151 -9.14 32.96 -8.85
N GLU A 152 -10.04 32.76 -9.81
CA GLU A 152 -11.11 31.75 -9.68
C GLU A 152 -10.54 30.33 -9.55
N GLU A 153 -9.42 30.04 -10.23
CA GLU A 153 -8.70 28.77 -10.05
C GLU A 153 -8.06 28.64 -8.66
N VAL A 154 -7.51 29.72 -8.10
CA VAL A 154 -6.99 29.74 -6.73
C VAL A 154 -8.10 29.41 -5.72
N GLU A 155 -9.28 30.02 -5.86
CA GLU A 155 -10.43 29.74 -4.98
C GLU A 155 -10.90 28.28 -5.08
N LYS A 156 -10.83 27.68 -6.28
CA LYS A 156 -11.16 26.25 -6.46
C LYS A 156 -10.14 25.37 -5.73
N VAL A 157 -8.85 25.63 -5.90
CA VAL A 157 -7.77 24.89 -5.23
C VAL A 157 -7.85 25.06 -3.71
N GLU A 158 -8.21 26.24 -3.21
CA GLU A 158 -8.39 26.48 -1.77
C GLU A 158 -9.57 25.68 -1.20
N LYS A 159 -10.70 25.60 -1.92
CA LYS A 159 -11.83 24.74 -1.54
C LYS A 159 -11.44 23.25 -1.52
N GLU A 160 -10.62 22.81 -2.48
CA GLU A 160 -10.11 21.43 -2.52
C GLU A 160 -9.19 21.12 -1.32
N ILE A 161 -8.29 22.04 -0.95
CA ILE A 161 -7.44 21.90 0.24
C ILE A 161 -8.29 21.80 1.51
N VAL A 162 -9.24 22.71 1.71
CA VAL A 162 -10.13 22.72 2.88
C VAL A 162 -10.98 21.45 2.96
N ALA A 163 -11.46 20.93 1.82
CA ALA A 163 -12.21 19.68 1.79
C ALA A 163 -11.36 18.46 2.18
N LEU A 164 -10.09 18.44 1.75
CA LEU A 164 -9.14 17.37 2.07
C LEU A 164 -8.67 17.44 3.54
N GLU A 165 -8.49 18.63 4.09
CA GLU A 165 -8.15 18.86 5.50
C GLU A 165 -9.34 18.64 6.44
N GLY A 166 -10.57 18.93 6.00
CA GLY A 166 -11.79 18.73 6.79
C GLY A 166 -12.29 17.29 6.85
N THR A 167 -11.83 16.40 5.95
CA THR A 167 -12.16 14.97 5.94
C THR A 167 -11.19 14.12 6.76
N ILE A 168 -10.84 14.59 7.96
CA ILE A 168 -10.15 13.80 8.98
C ILE A 168 -11.22 12.93 9.68
N PRO A 169 -11.28 11.61 9.46
CA PRO A 169 -12.09 10.75 10.30
C PRO A 169 -11.41 10.65 11.67
N HIS A 170 -12.08 11.13 12.70
CA HIS A 170 -11.76 10.82 14.10
C HIS A 170 -11.96 9.33 14.39
#